data_AF-A0A7Y3A6P5-F1
#
_entry.id   AF-A0A7Y3A6P5-F1
#
_cell.length_a   1.000
_cell.length_b   1.000
_cell.length_c   1.000
_cell.angle_alpha   90.00
_cell.angle_beta   90.00
_cell.angle_gamma   90.00
#
_symmetry.space_group_name_H-M   'P 1'
#
loop_
_entity.id
_entity.type
_entity.pdbx_description
1 polymer ?
#
loop_
_entity_poly.entity_id
_entity_poly.type
_entity_poly.pdbx_seq_one_letter_code
_entity_poly.pdbx_strand_id
1 'polypeptide(L)' 'MSRITKAEKALAIQKILNELYPETPIPLDHHDSYTLLIAVLLSAQCTDKKVNEITPHLFVEADNPS' A
#
# COMPACT_ATOMS: atom_id res chain seq x y z
N MET A 1 -40.41 1.94 1.42
CA MET A 1 -39.06 1.59 1.92
C MET A 1 -38.14 2.79 1.69
N SER A 2 -37.54 3.35 2.74
CA SER A 2 -36.56 4.43 2.60
C SER A 2 -35.30 3.87 1.92
N ARG A 3 -34.76 4.59 0.93
CA ARG A 3 -33.50 4.21 0.27
C ARG A 3 -32.34 4.55 1.20
N ILE A 4 -31.37 3.65 1.30
CA ILE A 4 -30.13 3.91 2.07
C ILE A 4 -29.39 5.09 1.43
N THR A 5 -28.80 5.94 2.26
CA THR A 5 -27.93 7.02 1.83
C THR A 5 -26.56 6.49 1.40
N LYS A 6 -25.80 7.29 0.65
CA LYS A 6 -24.42 6.95 0.28
C LYS A 6 -23.53 6.77 1.51
N ALA A 7 -23.75 7.56 2.56
CA ALA A 7 -22.99 7.50 3.81
C ALA A 7 -23.25 6.18 4.56
N GLU A 8 -24.52 5.79 4.72
CA GLU A 8 -24.89 4.51 5.34
C GLU A 8 -24.31 3.32 4.57
N LYS A 9 -24.32 3.38 3.23
CA LYS A 9 -23.70 2.36 2.38
C LYS A 9 -22.19 2.27 2.60
N ALA A 10 -21.49 3.40 2.66
CA ALA A 10 -20.05 3.44 2.86
C ALA A 10 -19.64 2.85 4.22
N LEU A 11 -20.39 3.17 5.28
CA LEU A 11 -20.17 2.61 6.62
C LEU A 11 -20.39 1.10 6.65
N ALA A 12 -21.43 0.60 5.98
CA ALA A 12 -21.68 -0.84 5.87
C ALA A 12 -20.55 -1.57 5.13
N ILE A 13 -20.04 -0.99 4.02
CA ILE A 13 -18.90 -1.54 3.28
C ILE A 13 -17.64 -1.54 4.15
N GLN A 14 -17.34 -0.43 4.83
CA GLN A 14 -16.19 -0.33 5.72
C GLN A 14 -16.22 -1.38 6.82
N LYS A 15 -17.39 -1.60 7.44
CA LYS A 15 -17.57 -2.65 8.46
C LYS A 15 -17.21 -4.04 7.90
N ILE A 16 -17.73 -4.38 6.72
CA ILE A 16 -17.44 -5.66 6.06
C ILE A 16 -15.94 -5.78 5.74
N LEU A 17 -15.32 -4.71 5.22
CA LEU A 17 -13.89 -4.72 4.90
C LEU A 17 -13.02 -4.92 6.16
N ASN A 18 -13.36 -4.26 7.27
CA ASN A 18 -12.64 -4.41 8.53
C ASN A 18 -12.80 -5.84 9.12
N GLU A 19 -13.96 -6.48 8.92
CA GLU A 19 -14.17 -7.88 9.32
C GLU A 19 -13.40 -8.87 8.43
N LEU A 20 -13.33 -8.62 7.12
CA LEU A 20 -12.64 -9.49 6.15
C LEU A 20 -11.11 -9.32 6.17
N TYR A 21 -10.63 -8.11 6.44
CA TYR A 21 -9.22 -7.73 6.41
C TYR A 21 -8.85 -7.01 7.72
N PRO A 22 -8.80 -7.73 8.86
CA PRO A 22 -8.56 -7.12 10.17
C PRO A 22 -7.15 -6.53 10.33
N GLU A 23 -6.18 -7.08 9.60
CA GLU A 23 -4.80 -6.61 9.56
C GLU A 23 -4.46 -6.22 8.12
N THR A 24 -4.07 -4.96 7.91
CA THR A 24 -3.62 -4.45 6.61
C THR A 24 -2.10 -4.31 6.62
N PRO A 25 -1.36 -5.22 5.95
CA PRO A 25 0.09 -5.13 5.91
C PRO A 25 0.54 -3.89 5.12
N ILE A 26 1.74 -3.42 5.43
CA ILE A 26 2.42 -2.41 4.62
C ILE A 26 2.80 -3.07 3.29
N PRO A 27 2.33 -2.56 2.14
CA PRO A 27 2.48 -3.26 0.85
C PRO A 27 3.90 -3.23 0.28
N LEU A 28 4.63 -2.12 0.47
CA LEU A 28 5.97 -1.90 -0.07
C LEU A 28 6.99 -1.87 1.07
N ASP A 29 8.05 -2.66 0.96
CA ASP A 29 9.11 -2.70 1.96
C ASP A 29 9.96 -1.43 1.87
N HIS A 30 10.06 -0.70 2.98
CA HIS A 30 10.81 0.55 3.11
C HIS A 30 11.23 0.76 4.57
N HIS A 31 12.25 1.59 4.80
CA HIS A 31 12.70 1.94 6.15
C HIS A 31 12.65 3.44 6.43
N ASP A 32 12.46 4.27 5.41
CA ASP A 32 12.30 5.71 5.53
C ASP A 32 11.41 6.30 4.41
N SER A 33 11.21 7.62 4.45
CA SER A 33 10.39 8.33 3.47
C SER A 33 10.96 8.31 2.05
N TYR A 34 12.30 8.26 1.90
CA TYR A 34 12.94 8.27 0.58
C TYR A 34 12.79 6.92 -0.10
N THR A 35 13.13 5.84 0.60
CA THR A 35 12.97 4.47 0.11
C THR A 35 11.51 4.13 -0.19
N LEU A 36 10.57 4.64 0.59
CA LEU A 36 9.14 4.54 0.27
C LEU A 36 8.79 5.26 -1.03
N LEU A 37 9.26 6.51 -1.22
CA LEU A 37 9.01 7.26 -2.44
C LEU A 37 9.52 6.50 -3.67
N ILE A 38 10.74 5.97 -3.61
CA ILE A 38 11.32 5.19 -4.71
C ILE A 38 10.54 3.89 -4.94
N ALA A 39 10.16 3.16 -3.89
CA ALA A 39 9.35 1.95 -4.02
C ALA A 39 7.98 2.24 -4.67
N VAL A 40 7.33 3.36 -4.31
CA VAL A 40 6.07 3.80 -4.92
C VAL A 40 6.26 4.12 -6.40
N LEU A 41 7.34 4.81 -6.78
CA LEU A 41 7.63 5.10 -8.19
C LEU A 41 7.85 3.82 -9.01
N LEU A 42 8.55 2.83 -8.44
CA LEU A 42 8.77 1.53 -9.08
C LEU A 42 7.51 0.66 -9.18
N SER A 43 6.54 0.87 -8.29
CA SER A 43 5.26 0.14 -8.31
C SER A 43 4.38 0.49 -9.52
N ALA A 44 4.66 1.58 -10.22
CA ALA A 44 3.92 1.98 -11.41
C ALA A 44 3.95 0.88 -12.48
N GLN A 45 2.76 0.35 -12.82
CA GLN A 45 2.60 -0.77 -13.76
C GLN A 45 3.39 -2.04 -13.36
N CYS A 46 3.66 -2.22 -12.08
CA CYS A 46 4.35 -3.36 -11.50
C CYS A 46 3.57 -3.91 -10.30
N THR A 47 3.99 -5.04 -9.75
CA THR A 47 3.39 -5.61 -8.53
C THR A 47 4.27 -5.32 -7.33
N ASP A 48 3.67 -5.03 -6.17
CA ASP A 48 4.39 -4.82 -4.91
C ASP A 48 5.40 -5.94 -4.62
N LYS A 49 5.02 -7.19 -4.89
CA LYS A 49 5.92 -8.36 -4.79
C LYS A 49 7.22 -8.18 -5.57
N LYS A 50 7.13 -7.75 -6.83
CA LYS A 50 8.30 -7.54 -7.70
C LYS A 50 9.14 -6.36 -7.23
N VAL A 51 8.51 -5.31 -6.73
CA VAL A 51 9.22 -4.16 -6.13
C VAL A 51 10.02 -4.65 -4.91
N ASN A 52 9.38 -5.35 -3.98
CA ASN A 52 10.01 -5.87 -2.76
C ASN A 52 11.10 -6.93 -3.02
N GLU A 53 11.04 -7.65 -4.15
CA GLU A 53 12.12 -8.53 -4.59
C GLU A 53 13.39 -7.76 -5.02
N ILE A 54 13.26 -6.52 -5.51
CA ILE A 54 14.35 -5.76 -6.13
C ILE A 54 14.88 -4.65 -5.22
N THR A 55 14.01 -4.00 -4.46
CA THR A 55 14.37 -2.87 -3.60
C THR A 55 15.47 -3.16 -2.57
N PRO A 56 15.60 -4.37 -1.97
CA PRO A 56 16.72 -4.65 -1.07
C PRO A 56 18.08 -4.53 -1.76
N HIS A 57 18.19 -5.00 -3.00
CA HIS A 57 19.43 -4.87 -3.78
C HIS A 57 19.68 -3.42 -4.22
N LEU A 58 18.62 -2.72 -4.62
CA LEU A 58 18.73 -1.31 -5.01
C LEU A 58 19.19 -0.44 -3.85
N PHE A 59 18.62 -0.61 -2.65
CA PHE A 59 18.91 0.24 -1.50
C PHE A 59 20.23 -0.08 -0.81
N VAL A 60 20.82 -1.27 -1.02
CA VAL A 60 22.22 -1.50 -0.63
C VAL A 60 23.17 -0.61 -1.43
N GLU A 61 22.84 -0.31 -2.69
CA GLU A 61 23.67 0.50 -3.58
C GLU A 61 23.32 1.99 -3.54
N ALA A 62 22.03 2.34 -3.35
CA ALA A 62 21.51 3.70 -3.39
C ALA A 62 20.23 3.85 -2.56
N ASP A 63 20.37 3.98 -1.24
CA ASP A 63 19.26 4.26 -0.30
C ASP A 63 18.97 5.75 -0.10
N ASN A 64 19.70 6.65 -0.77
CA ASN A 64 19.56 8.09 -0.61
C ASN A 64 19.89 8.82 -1.94
N PRO A 65 19.51 10.11 -2.09
CA PRO A 65 19.65 10.81 -3.36
C PRO A 65 21.06 11.37 -3.65
N SER A 66 22.02 11.26 -2.73
CA SER A 66 23.34 11.92 -2.82
C SER A 66 24.46 10.98 -3.24
#